data_AF-A0A7W7I4N9-F1
#
_entry.id   AF-A0A7W7I4N9-F1
#
_cell.length_a   1.000
_cell.length_b   1.000
_cell.length_c   1.000
_cell.angle_alpha   90.00
_cell.angle_beta   90.00
_cell.angle_gamma   90.00
#
_symmetry.space_group_name_H-M   'P 1'
#
loop_
_entity.id
_entity.type
_entity.pdbx_description
1 polymer ?
#
loop_
_entity_poly.entity_id
_entity_poly.type
_entity_poly.pdbx_seq_one_letter_code
_entity_poly.pdbx_strand_id
1 'polypeptide(L)'
;MPRFNNEDERAAWTLAEALIETARAMMKQAESALETFRQGKELYSQRCARRGISASDAEIRWSETANAKNALTDNSFHVTLATMYYGAAAAHYSRAQYLRSRDEAAV
;
A
#
# COMPACT_ATOMS: atom_id res chain seq x y z
N MET A 1 25.34 -3.52 6.57
CA MET A 1 24.50 -4.71 6.83
C MET A 1 24.43 -4.95 8.33
N PRO A 2 23.27 -5.33 8.89
CA PRO A 2 23.18 -5.76 10.28
C PRO A 2 24.15 -6.92 10.53
N ARG A 3 24.79 -6.95 11.70
CA ARG A 3 25.54 -8.13 12.15
C ARG A 3 24.52 -9.14 12.68
N PHE A 4 24.51 -10.34 12.11
CA PHE A 4 23.60 -11.43 12.49
C PHE A 4 24.38 -12.48 13.29
N ASN A 5 23.74 -13.07 14.30
CA ASN A 5 24.33 -14.08 15.18
C ASN A 5 24.22 -15.49 14.60
N ASN A 6 23.16 -15.76 13.83
CA ASN A 6 22.94 -17.05 13.18
C ASN A 6 22.28 -16.92 11.79
N GLU A 7 22.15 -18.04 11.08
CA GLU A 7 21.55 -18.11 9.75
C GLU A 7 20.02 -17.89 9.77
N ASP A 8 19.32 -18.39 10.79
CA ASP A 8 17.87 -18.24 10.94
C ASP A 8 17.44 -16.77 11.12
N GLU A 9 18.22 -15.98 11.85
CA GLU A 9 18.04 -14.55 12.08
C GLU A 9 18.21 -13.81 10.75
N ARG A 10 19.28 -14.13 10.01
CA ARG A 10 19.54 -13.57 8.69
C ARG A 10 18.40 -13.90 7.72
N ALA A 11 17.93 -15.14 7.71
CA ALA A 11 16.84 -15.58 6.84
C ALA A 11 15.54 -14.84 7.18
N ALA A 12 15.19 -14.74 8.46
CA ALA A 12 14.02 -13.99 8.92
C ALA A 12 14.11 -12.51 8.55
N TRP A 13 15.27 -11.87 8.75
CA TRP A 13 15.51 -10.49 8.36
C TRP A 13 15.37 -10.29 6.85
N THR A 14 16.02 -11.16 6.05
CA THR A 14 16.01 -11.06 4.58
C THR A 14 14.60 -11.18 4.01
N LEU A 15 13.80 -12.11 4.56
CA LEU A 15 12.40 -12.25 4.17
C LEU A 15 11.57 -11.02 4.57
N ALA A 16 11.81 -10.45 5.75
CA ALA A 16 11.14 -9.22 6.18
C ALA A 16 11.39 -8.05 5.22
N GLU A 17 12.64 -7.85 4.80
CA GLU A 17 13.01 -6.81 3.82
C GLU A 17 12.31 -7.03 2.47
N ALA A 18 12.29 -8.27 1.96
CA ALA A 18 11.61 -8.60 0.71
C ALA A 18 10.09 -8.33 0.77
N LEU A 19 9.47 -8.60 1.93
CA LEU A 19 8.06 -8.30 2.16
C LEU A 19 7.81 -6.79 2.28
N ILE A 20 8.70 -6.01 2.91
CA ILE A 20 8.62 -4.54 2.92
C ILE A 20 8.68 -3.97 1.50
N GLU A 21 9.63 -4.43 0.69
CA GLU A 21 9.76 -3.95 -0.70
C GLU A 21 8.49 -4.26 -1.50
N THR A 22 7.92 -5.45 -1.30
CA THR A 22 6.64 -5.83 -1.91
C THR A 22 5.50 -4.92 -1.41
N ALA A 23 5.43 -4.63 -0.11
CA ALA A 23 4.43 -3.75 0.47
C ALA A 23 4.52 -2.32 -0.09
N ARG A 24 5.73 -1.79 -0.23
CA ARG A 24 6.00 -0.47 -0.84
C ARG A 24 5.56 -0.43 -2.30
N ALA A 25 5.83 -1.50 -3.06
CA ALA A 25 5.37 -1.61 -4.45
C ALA A 25 3.84 -1.57 -4.53
N MET A 26 3.13 -2.28 -3.64
CA MET A 26 1.67 -2.24 -3.58
C MET A 26 1.14 -0.86 -3.18
N MET A 27 1.75 -0.18 -2.20
CA MET A 27 1.37 1.20 -1.85
C MET A 27 1.53 2.16 -3.04
N LYS A 28 2.61 2.03 -3.80
CA LYS A 28 2.82 2.86 -5.00
C LYS A 28 1.73 2.64 -6.06
N GLN A 29 1.27 1.40 -6.23
CA GLN A 29 0.14 1.11 -7.12
C GLN A 29 -1.16 1.71 -6.57
N ALA A 30 -1.40 1.62 -5.26
CA ALA A 30 -2.55 2.25 -4.62
C ALA A 30 -2.56 3.78 -4.83
N GLU A 31 -1.41 4.44 -4.65
CA GLU A 31 -1.25 5.88 -4.89
C GLU A 31 -1.54 6.26 -6.34
N SER A 32 -1.04 5.47 -7.30
CA SER A 32 -1.31 5.66 -8.73
C SER A 32 -2.80 5.56 -9.08
N ALA A 33 -3.49 4.58 -8.50
CA ALA A 33 -4.94 4.41 -8.67
C ALA A 33 -5.72 5.60 -8.08
N LEU A 34 -5.32 6.08 -6.90
CA LEU A 34 -5.95 7.24 -6.27
C LEU A 34 -5.69 8.54 -7.06
N GLU A 35 -4.50 8.69 -7.63
CA GLU A 35 -4.17 9.82 -8.49
C GLU A 35 -5.02 9.81 -9.76
N THR A 36 -5.22 8.64 -10.37
CA THR A 36 -6.14 8.46 -11.50
C THR A 36 -7.57 8.88 -11.15
N PHE A 37 -8.04 8.52 -9.96
CA PHE A 37 -9.35 8.96 -9.47
C PHE A 37 -9.43 10.49 -9.35
N ARG A 38 -8.42 11.14 -8.75
CA ARG A 38 -8.37 12.59 -8.55
C ARG A 38 -8.35 13.36 -9.86
N GLN A 39 -7.51 12.94 -10.80
CA GLN A 39 -7.43 13.55 -12.12
C GLN A 39 -8.73 13.38 -12.90
N GLY A 40 -9.33 12.18 -12.84
CA GLY A 40 -10.65 11.92 -13.41
C GLY A 40 -11.73 12.82 -12.83
N LYS A 41 -11.75 13.00 -11.50
CA LYS A 41 -12.69 13.90 -10.80
C LYS A 41 -12.55 15.33 -11.29
N GLU A 42 -11.32 15.84 -11.39
CA GLU A 42 -11.05 17.21 -11.82
C GLU A 42 -11.49 17.45 -13.27
N LEU A 43 -11.13 16.56 -14.19
CA LEU A 43 -11.55 16.64 -15.59
C LEU A 43 -13.08 16.56 -15.73
N TYR A 44 -13.73 15.70 -14.95
CA TYR A 44 -15.18 15.57 -14.95
C TYR A 44 -15.86 16.84 -14.43
N SER A 45 -15.35 17.41 -13.33
CA SER A 45 -15.79 18.69 -12.76
C SER A 45 -15.75 19.81 -13.80
N GLN A 46 -14.61 19.98 -14.49
CA GLN A 46 -14.46 21.01 -15.53
C GLN A 46 -15.46 20.82 -16.69
N ARG A 47 -15.69 19.57 -17.11
CA ARG A 47 -16.68 19.26 -18.16
C ARG A 47 -18.11 19.59 -17.71
N CYS A 48 -18.44 19.33 -16.45
CA CYS A 48 -19.74 19.64 -15.87
C CYS A 48 -19.95 21.15 -15.70
N ALA A 49 -18.93 21.88 -15.24
CA ALA A 49 -18.97 23.33 -15.10
C ALA A 49 -19.26 24.03 -16.44
N ARG A 50 -18.66 23.56 -17.55
CA ARG A 50 -18.95 24.06 -18.91
C ARG A 50 -20.40 23.81 -19.36
N ARG A 51 -21.13 22.90 -18.70
CA ARG A 51 -22.54 22.57 -18.96
C ARG A 51 -23.48 23.20 -17.94
N GLY A 52 -22.99 24.04 -17.03
CA GLY A 52 -23.78 24.66 -15.96
C GLY A 52 -24.24 23.68 -14.88
N ILE A 53 -23.61 22.50 -14.78
CA ILE A 53 -23.92 21.52 -13.73
C ILE A 53 -23.19 21.93 -12.44
N SER A 54 -23.88 21.86 -11.30
CA SER A 54 -23.29 22.21 -10.00
C SER A 54 -22.13 21.26 -9.64
N ALA A 55 -21.19 21.75 -8.81
CA ALA A 55 -20.06 20.94 -8.36
C ALA A 55 -20.49 19.69 -7.59
N SER A 56 -21.56 19.79 -6.79
CA SER A 56 -22.12 18.66 -6.04
C SER A 56 -22.66 17.57 -6.98
N ASP A 57 -23.41 17.96 -8.02
CA ASP A 57 -23.92 17.02 -9.01
C ASP A 57 -22.80 16.38 -9.82
N ALA A 58 -21.77 17.17 -10.16
CA ALA A 58 -20.60 16.67 -10.88
C ALA A 58 -19.87 15.59 -10.06
N GLU A 59 -19.73 15.79 -8.75
CA GLU A 59 -19.11 14.81 -7.85
C GLU A 59 -19.93 13.52 -7.74
N ILE A 60 -21.24 13.62 -7.50
CA ILE A 60 -22.14 12.46 -7.45
C ILE A 60 -22.06 11.66 -8.76
N ARG A 61 -22.10 12.35 -9.89
CA ARG A 61 -22.02 11.69 -11.21
C ARG A 61 -20.65 11.06 -11.45
N TRP A 62 -19.57 11.72 -11.03
CA TRP A 62 -18.22 11.16 -11.12
C TRP A 62 -18.11 9.87 -10.33
N SER A 63 -18.54 9.85 -9.06
CA SER A 63 -18.47 8.66 -8.21
C SER A 63 -19.27 7.47 -8.76
N GLU A 64 -20.32 7.74 -9.54
CA GLU A 64 -21.10 6.70 -10.20
C GLU A 64 -20.45 6.11 -11.47
N THR A 65 -19.44 6.78 -12.03
CA THR A 65 -18.76 6.29 -13.24
C THR A 65 -17.98 4.99 -12.99
N ALA A 66 -17.89 4.16 -14.03
CA ALA A 66 -17.07 2.95 -13.99
C ALA A 66 -15.59 3.28 -13.69
N ASN A 67 -15.06 4.37 -14.26
CA ASN A 67 -13.67 4.78 -14.04
C ASN A 67 -13.40 5.11 -12.56
N ALA A 68 -14.31 5.86 -11.92
CA ALA A 68 -14.21 6.17 -10.51
C ALA A 68 -14.26 4.91 -9.63
N LYS A 69 -15.23 4.03 -9.89
CA LYS A 69 -15.42 2.78 -9.14
C LYS A 69 -14.22 1.85 -9.29
N ASN A 70 -13.69 1.71 -10.50
CA ASN A 70 -12.48 0.90 -10.76
C ASN A 70 -11.27 1.48 -10.02
N ALA A 71 -11.01 2.78 -10.13
CA ALA A 71 -9.87 3.41 -9.45
C ALA A 71 -9.93 3.26 -7.91
N LEU A 72 -11.13 3.38 -7.32
CA LEU A 72 -11.32 3.16 -5.88
C LEU A 72 -11.16 1.68 -5.48
N THR A 73 -11.61 0.76 -6.34
CA THR A 73 -11.47 -0.69 -6.12
C THR A 73 -10.00 -1.10 -6.18
N ASP A 74 -9.27 -0.64 -7.19
CA ASP A 74 -7.84 -0.90 -7.36
C ASP A 74 -7.03 -0.31 -6.20
N ASN A 75 -7.34 0.92 -5.80
CA ASN A 75 -6.72 1.54 -4.62
C ASN A 75 -6.95 0.68 -3.36
N SER A 76 -8.20 0.30 -3.08
CA SER A 76 -8.55 -0.48 -1.89
C SER A 76 -7.89 -1.86 -1.89
N PHE A 77 -7.84 -2.50 -3.05
CA PHE A 77 -7.17 -3.79 -3.24
C PHE A 77 -5.68 -3.70 -2.92
N HIS A 78 -4.98 -2.72 -3.50
CA HIS A 78 -3.55 -2.54 -3.29
C HIS A 78 -3.21 -2.10 -1.86
N VAL A 79 -4.04 -1.26 -1.21
CA VAL A 79 -3.88 -0.93 0.21
C VAL A 79 -4.02 -2.16 1.10
N THR A 80 -4.99 -3.04 0.80
CA THR A 80 -5.20 -4.28 1.55
C THR A 80 -3.98 -5.21 1.43
N LEU A 81 -3.46 -5.38 0.21
CA LEU A 81 -2.23 -6.16 -0.03
C LEU A 81 -1.03 -5.56 0.68
N ALA A 82 -0.83 -4.24 0.58
CA ALA A 82 0.26 -3.55 1.27
C ALA A 82 0.19 -3.77 2.78
N THR A 83 -1.00 -3.63 3.38
CA THR A 83 -1.22 -3.83 4.81
C THR A 83 -0.87 -5.26 5.23
N MET A 84 -1.31 -6.25 4.45
CA MET A 84 -0.95 -7.65 4.67
C MET A 84 0.56 -7.87 4.64
N TYR A 85 1.25 -7.38 3.60
CA TYR A 85 2.70 -7.53 3.47
C TYR A 85 3.48 -6.80 4.57
N TYR A 86 3.04 -5.60 4.98
CA TYR A 86 3.63 -4.91 6.13
C TYR A 86 3.45 -5.70 7.43
N GLY A 87 2.27 -6.28 7.66
CA GLY A 87 2.02 -7.14 8.82
C GLY A 87 2.91 -8.38 8.82
N ALA A 88 3.05 -9.05 7.67
CA ALA A 88 3.94 -10.19 7.52
C ALA A 88 5.41 -9.81 7.76
N ALA A 89 5.87 -8.69 7.19
CA ALA A 89 7.21 -8.18 7.41
C ALA A 89 7.48 -7.89 8.89
N ALA A 90 6.54 -7.24 9.58
CA ALA A 90 6.66 -6.94 11.01
C ALA A 90 6.78 -8.22 11.87
N ALA A 91 6.04 -9.28 11.53
CA ALA A 91 6.16 -10.57 12.19
C ALA A 91 7.56 -11.20 11.98
N HIS A 92 8.11 -11.11 10.77
CA HIS A 92 9.45 -11.62 10.47
C HIS A 92 10.57 -10.81 11.12
N TYR A 93 10.45 -9.47 11.20
CA TYR A 93 11.38 -8.66 11.99
C TYR A 93 11.33 -9.02 13.48
N SER A 94 10.13 -9.20 14.03
CA SER A 94 9.97 -9.62 15.43
C SER A 94 10.62 -10.98 15.68
N ARG A 95 10.49 -11.92 14.73
CA ARG A 95 11.18 -13.21 14.78
C ARG A 95 12.70 -13.05 14.73
N ALA A 96 13.24 -12.20 13.85
CA ALA A 96 14.68 -11.94 13.79
C ALA A 96 15.20 -11.35 15.11
N GLN A 97 14.49 -10.40 15.69
CA GLN A 97 14.82 -9.82 17.00
C GLN A 97 14.79 -10.86 18.12
N TYR A 98 13.76 -11.72 18.13
CA TYR A 98 13.68 -12.83 19.09
C TYR A 98 14.89 -13.76 18.98
N LEU A 99 15.24 -14.20 17.77
CA LEU A 99 16.40 -15.08 17.54
C LEU A 99 17.70 -14.45 18.00
N ARG A 100 17.90 -13.15 17.73
CA ARG A 100 19.06 -12.40 18.24
C ARG A 100 19.13 -12.42 19.77
N SER A 101 18.05 -12.04 20.43
CA SER A 101 18.00 -11.97 21.90
C SER A 101 18.19 -13.32 22.57
N ARG A 102 17.65 -14.39 21.98
CA ARG A 102 17.82 -15.76 22.46
C ARG A 102 19.28 -16.20 22.39
N ASP A 103 19.96 -15.89 21.28
CA ASP A 103 21.36 -16.25 21.10
C ASP A 103 22.27 -15.42 21.99
N GLU A 104 21.98 -14.13 22.21
CA GLU A 104 22.70 -13.28 23.17
C GLU A 104 22.58 -13.78 24.62
N ALA A 105 21.42 -14.35 24.99
CA ALA A 105 21.20 -14.92 26.31
C ALA A 105 21.83 -16.33 26.50
N ALA A 106 22.23 -16.98 25.42
CA ALA A 106 22.87 -18.30 25.45
C ALA A 106 24.41 -18.22 25.56
N VAL A 107 24.97 -17.01 25.53
CA VAL A 107 26.40 -16.68 25.72
C VAL A 107 26.64 -16.26 27.17
#